data_AF-A0AAD6ZZ86-F1
#
_entry.id   AF-A0AAD6ZZ86-F1
#
_cell.length_a   1.000
_cell.length_b   1.000
_cell.length_c   1.000
_cell.angle_alpha   90.00
_cell.angle_beta   90.00
_cell.angle_gamma   90.00
#
_symmetry.space_group_name_H-M   'P 1'
#
loop_
_entity.id
_entity.type
_entity.pdbx_description
1 polymer ?
#
loop_
_entity_poly.entity_id
_entity_poly.type
_entity_poly.pdbx_seq_one_letter_code
_entity_poly.pdbx_strand_id
1 'polypeptide(L)'
;KISFAIIHSTTILLPSWRKLCTTHKHKECIIPRDVQTRWNSTYDMLRFAEQYCEVIDTITSNKMYGLRKFELDDDEWKVVGNLVYVFKTATLFFSSDTISTNSNMISTTDTINNILQSRGDCKLQPAVLRAVALGRATLKH
;
A
#
# COMPACT_ATOMS: atom_id res chain seq x y z
N LYS A 1 -3.36 10.08 2.99
CA LYS A 1 -3.73 11.12 3.99
C LYS A 1 -2.49 11.76 4.64
N ILE A 2 -1.51 10.99 5.09
CA ILE A 2 -0.21 11.53 5.56
C ILE A 2 0.50 12.39 4.51
N SER A 3 0.52 11.94 3.24
CA SER A 3 1.07 12.69 2.11
C SER A 3 0.46 14.09 1.96
N PHE A 4 -0.87 14.20 2.12
CA PHE A 4 -1.54 15.49 2.10
C PHE A 4 -1.07 16.40 3.24
N ALA A 5 -1.01 15.88 4.48
CA ALA A 5 -0.58 16.66 5.63
C ALA A 5 0.86 17.19 5.48
N ILE A 6 1.78 16.35 4.99
CA ILE A 6 3.18 16.72 4.80
C ILE A 6 3.33 17.75 3.66
N ILE A 7 2.68 17.52 2.51
CA ILE A 7 2.79 18.41 1.33
C ILE A 7 2.25 19.82 1.63
N HIS A 8 1.15 19.92 2.40
CA HIS A 8 0.51 21.21 2.67
C HIS A 8 1.14 21.97 3.84
N SER A 9 2.01 21.34 4.64
CA SER A 9 2.82 22.01 5.65
C SER A 9 4.20 22.34 5.08
N THR A 10 4.24 23.38 4.25
CA THR A 10 5.43 23.80 3.51
C THR A 10 6.57 24.31 4.40
N THR A 11 6.26 24.74 5.63
CA THR A 11 7.21 25.38 6.56
C THR A 11 7.75 24.44 7.63
N ILE A 12 7.00 23.41 8.03
CA ILE A 12 7.37 22.53 9.15
C ILE A 12 7.56 21.10 8.66
N LEU A 13 6.50 20.44 8.18
CA LEU A 13 6.56 19.01 7.90
C LEU A 13 7.34 18.70 6.62
N LEU A 14 7.18 19.49 5.57
CA LEU A 14 7.86 19.24 4.29
C LEU A 14 9.40 19.39 4.40
N PRO A 15 9.95 20.44 5.05
CA PRO A 15 11.38 20.52 5.30
C PRO A 15 11.90 19.40 6.22
N SER A 16 11.16 19.07 7.28
CA SER A 16 11.52 17.98 8.18
C SER A 16 11.54 16.62 7.48
N TRP A 17 10.57 16.35 6.61
CA TRP A 17 10.53 15.17 5.75
C TRP A 17 11.79 15.05 4.89
N ARG A 18 12.16 16.10 4.16
CA ARG A 18 13.38 16.09 3.32
C ARG A 18 14.64 15.82 4.14
N LYS A 19 14.77 16.45 5.30
CA LYS A 19 15.90 16.24 6.22
C LYS A 19 15.98 14.78 6.70
N LEU A 20 14.83 14.19 7.03
CA LEU A 20 14.75 12.79 7.45
C LEU A 20 15.07 11.83 6.29
N CYS A 21 14.61 12.10 5.06
CA CYS A 21 15.01 11.32 3.88
C CYS A 21 16.54 11.29 3.75
N THR A 22 17.20 12.44 3.85
CA THR A 22 18.67 12.53 3.73
C THR A 22 19.39 11.86 4.89
N THR A 23 18.85 11.94 6.10
CA THR A 23 19.40 11.27 7.30
C THR A 23 19.37 9.75 7.16
N HIS A 24 18.27 9.22 6.62
CA HIS A 24 18.08 7.79 6.33
C HIS A 24 18.65 7.35 4.98
N LYS A 25 19.49 8.19 4.33
CA LYS A 25 20.15 7.90 3.04
C LYS A 25 19.17 7.62 1.88
N HIS A 26 17.93 8.08 1.99
CA HIS A 26 16.97 8.04 0.90
C HIS A 26 17.07 9.31 0.04
N LYS A 27 16.64 9.19 -1.22
CA LYS A 27 16.56 10.34 -2.12
C LYS A 27 15.48 11.31 -1.63
N GLU A 28 15.79 12.60 -1.59
CA GLU A 28 14.78 13.62 -1.33
C GLU A 28 13.69 13.58 -2.40
N CYS A 29 12.46 13.30 -1.97
CA CYS A 29 11.31 13.21 -2.85
C CYS A 29 10.02 13.55 -2.11
N ILE A 30 8.96 13.78 -2.88
CA ILE A 30 7.61 14.03 -2.36
C ILE A 30 6.88 12.69 -2.26
N ILE A 31 6.17 12.47 -1.16
CA ILE A 31 5.37 11.25 -0.97
C ILE A 31 4.30 11.19 -2.06
N PRO A 32 4.20 10.08 -2.82
CA PRO A 32 3.15 9.89 -3.80
C PRO A 32 1.77 9.94 -3.14
N ARG A 33 0.79 10.45 -3.89
CA ARG A 33 -0.62 10.45 -3.48
C ARG A 33 -1.34 9.36 -4.22
N ASP A 34 -2.23 8.68 -3.50
CA ASP A 34 -3.24 7.83 -4.10
C ASP A 34 -4.19 8.68 -4.96
N VAL A 35 -4.46 8.24 -6.19
CA VAL A 35 -5.25 8.95 -7.19
C VAL A 35 -6.30 7.98 -7.73
N GLN A 36 -7.56 8.22 -7.39
CA GLN A 36 -8.67 7.31 -7.71
C GLN A 36 -8.79 6.95 -9.19
N THR A 37 -8.44 7.87 -10.10
CA THR A 37 -8.51 7.66 -11.55
C THR A 37 -7.31 6.90 -12.12
N ARG A 38 -6.30 6.56 -11.32
CA ARG A 38 -5.11 5.81 -11.74
C ARG A 38 -5.05 4.47 -11.03
N TRP A 39 -5.24 3.39 -11.80
CA TRP A 39 -5.41 2.02 -11.29
C TRP A 39 -4.20 1.50 -10.48
N ASN A 40 -3.00 2.02 -10.71
CA ASN A 40 -1.79 1.60 -9.99
C ASN A 40 -1.34 2.57 -8.88
N SER A 41 -2.07 3.67 -8.64
CA SER A 41 -1.61 4.70 -7.70
C SER A 41 -1.55 4.23 -6.25
N THR A 42 -2.47 3.34 -5.85
CA THR A 42 -2.45 2.72 -4.52
C THR A 42 -1.22 1.81 -4.36
N TYR A 43 -0.89 1.02 -5.39
CA TYR A 43 0.31 0.18 -5.39
C TYR A 43 1.59 1.03 -5.30
N ASP A 44 1.71 2.06 -6.13
CA ASP A 44 2.87 2.96 -6.12
C ASP A 44 3.03 3.66 -4.76
N MET A 45 1.92 4.06 -4.14
CA MET A 45 1.93 4.66 -2.80
C MET A 45 2.37 3.66 -1.73
N LEU A 46 1.85 2.43 -1.74
CA LEU A 46 2.22 1.40 -0.75
C LEU A 46 3.67 0.96 -0.91
N ARG A 47 4.13 0.78 -2.15
CA ARG A 47 5.52 0.44 -2.44
C ARG A 47 6.47 1.54 -2.00
N PHE A 48 6.09 2.80 -2.19
CA PHE A 48 6.86 3.92 -1.66
C PHE A 48 6.88 3.92 -0.13
N ALA A 49 5.73 3.69 0.51
CA ALA A 49 5.64 3.64 1.97
C ALA A 49 6.52 2.54 2.55
N GLU A 50 6.54 1.35 1.95
CA GLU A 50 7.42 0.25 2.33
C GLU A 50 8.90 0.64 2.18
N GLN A 51 9.27 1.32 1.09
CA GLN A 51 10.66 1.74 0.88
C GLN A 51 11.11 2.85 1.85
N TYR A 52 10.20 3.72 2.29
CA TYR A 52 10.48 4.86 3.17
C TYR A 52 9.94 4.64 4.58
N CYS A 53 9.74 3.38 5.01
CA CYS A 53 9.11 3.05 6.29
C CYS A 53 9.83 3.72 7.48
N GLU A 54 11.16 3.66 7.53
CA GLU A 54 11.95 4.28 8.60
C GLU A 54 11.74 5.80 8.69
N VAL A 55 11.63 6.48 7.54
CA VAL A 55 11.37 7.92 7.46
C VAL A 55 9.95 8.23 7.93
N ILE A 56 8.98 7.41 7.51
CA ILE A 56 7.57 7.54 7.88
C ILE A 56 7.41 7.34 9.38
N ASP A 57 7.97 6.27 9.95
CA ASP A 57 7.92 5.99 11.37
C ASP A 57 8.54 7.14 12.18
N THR A 58 9.73 7.60 11.78
CA THR A 58 10.43 8.69 12.47
C THR A 58 9.60 9.98 12.49
N ILE A 59 8.96 10.34 11.37
CA ILE A 59 8.15 11.57 11.29
C ILE A 59 6.81 11.43 12.00
N THR A 60 6.20 10.24 12.03
CA THR A 60 4.91 9.99 12.70
C THR A 60 5.04 9.84 14.21
N SER A 61 6.13 9.25 14.70
CA SER A 61 6.39 9.10 16.13
C SER A 61 6.73 10.43 16.82
N ASN A 62 7.14 11.45 16.05
CA ASN A 62 7.40 12.78 16.60
C ASN A 62 6.09 13.51 16.98
N LYS A 63 5.85 13.61 18.30
CA LYS A 63 4.66 14.25 18.89
C LYS A 63 4.45 15.70 18.46
N MET A 64 5.52 16.44 18.13
CA MET A 64 5.44 17.85 17.74
C MET A 64 4.73 18.06 16.39
N TYR A 65 4.70 17.04 15.54
CA TYR A 65 4.16 17.14 14.19
C TYR A 65 2.68 16.80 14.08
N GLY A 66 2.05 16.29 15.15
CA GLY A 66 0.64 15.92 15.13
C GLY A 66 0.29 14.80 14.12
N LEU A 67 1.30 14.06 13.65
CA LEU A 67 1.15 12.98 12.67
C LEU A 67 0.97 11.60 13.30
N ARG A 68 0.96 11.50 14.63
CA ARG A 68 0.88 10.24 15.39
C ARG A 68 -0.34 9.37 15.05
N LYS A 69 -1.43 9.99 14.58
CA LYS A 69 -2.62 9.28 14.07
C LYS A 69 -2.37 8.48 12.78
N PHE A 70 -1.19 8.62 12.18
CA PHE A 70 -0.73 7.91 10.99
C PHE A 70 0.48 7.01 11.28
N GLU A 71 0.86 6.87 12.55
CA GLU A 71 1.87 5.90 13.00
C GLU A 71 1.33 4.49 12.73
N LEU A 72 2.16 3.63 12.16
CA LEU A 72 1.84 2.24 11.88
C LEU A 72 2.60 1.34 12.83
N ASP A 73 1.96 0.29 13.33
CA ASP A 73 2.65 -0.76 14.08
C ASP A 73 3.29 -1.82 13.17
N ASP A 74 4.09 -2.72 13.77
CA ASP A 74 4.78 -3.79 13.04
C ASP A 74 3.81 -4.73 12.30
N ASP A 75 2.60 -4.94 12.81
CA ASP A 75 1.60 -5.79 12.17
C ASP A 75 0.91 -5.07 11.00
N GLU A 76 0.64 -3.77 11.13
CA GLU A 76 0.15 -2.92 10.04
C GLU A 76 1.18 -2.82 8.91
N TRP A 77 2.47 -2.72 9.23
CA TRP A 77 3.55 -2.78 8.23
C TRP A 77 3.58 -4.13 7.48
N LYS A 78 3.32 -5.26 8.17
CA LYS A 78 3.15 -6.56 7.49
C LYS A 78 1.94 -6.57 6.55
N VAL A 79 0.85 -5.91 6.93
CA VAL A 79 -0.32 -5.76 6.04
C VAL A 79 0.04 -4.96 4.80
N VAL A 80 0.80 -3.87 4.94
CA VAL A 80 1.32 -3.09 3.80
C VAL A 80 2.14 -3.96 2.85
N GLY A 81 3.10 -4.74 3.36
CA GLY A 81 3.92 -5.64 2.53
C GLY A 81 3.08 -6.71 1.82
N ASN A 82 2.09 -7.29 2.50
CA ASN A 82 1.16 -8.26 1.89
C ASN A 82 0.33 -7.62 0.77
N LEU A 83 -0.15 -6.39 0.96
CA LEU A 83 -0.88 -5.65 -0.08
C LEU A 83 0.01 -5.36 -1.28
N VAL A 84 1.24 -4.89 -1.08
CA VAL A 84 2.21 -4.66 -2.17
C VAL A 84 2.44 -5.93 -2.98
N TYR A 85 2.58 -7.08 -2.30
CA TYR A 85 2.75 -8.37 -2.97
C TYR A 85 1.54 -8.78 -3.81
N VAL A 86 0.32 -8.67 -3.25
CA VAL A 86 -0.93 -8.98 -3.97
C VAL A 86 -1.09 -8.09 -5.20
N PHE A 87 -0.88 -6.77 -5.04
CA PHE A 87 -0.98 -5.83 -6.15
C PHE A 87 0.08 -6.11 -7.22
N LYS A 88 1.34 -6.35 -6.84
CA LYS A 88 2.40 -6.72 -7.80
C LYS A 88 2.03 -7.98 -8.58
N THR A 89 1.48 -8.99 -7.90
CA THR A 89 1.08 -10.26 -8.51
C THR A 89 -0.07 -10.04 -9.49
N ALA A 90 -1.09 -9.27 -9.10
CA ALA A 90 -2.18 -8.88 -9.98
C ALA A 90 -1.67 -8.10 -11.20
N THR A 91 -0.81 -7.10 -11.02
CA THR A 91 -0.23 -6.30 -12.12
C THR A 91 0.57 -7.17 -13.08
N LEU A 92 1.42 -8.08 -12.57
CA LEU A 92 2.17 -9.00 -13.42
C LEU A 92 1.25 -9.94 -14.21
N PHE A 93 0.19 -10.45 -13.58
CA PHE A 93 -0.82 -11.28 -14.24
C PHE A 93 -1.56 -10.53 -15.36
N PHE A 94 -1.93 -9.26 -15.13
CA PHE A 94 -2.57 -8.43 -16.15
C PHE A 94 -1.60 -7.94 -17.23
N SER A 95 -0.30 -7.88 -16.92
CA SER A 95 0.75 -7.44 -17.86
C SER A 95 1.35 -8.59 -18.66
N SER A 96 1.22 -9.84 -18.20
CA SER A 96 1.52 -11.01 -19.01
C SER A 96 0.46 -11.11 -20.11
N ASP A 97 0.88 -10.96 -21.37
CA ASP A 97 0.09 -11.01 -22.61
C ASP A 97 -0.66 -12.34 -22.86
N THR A 98 -0.86 -13.16 -21.83
CA THR A 98 -1.72 -14.34 -21.88
C THR A 98 -3.20 -13.95 -21.82
N ILE A 99 -3.68 -13.62 -23.03
CA ILE A 99 -5.00 -13.97 -23.58
C ILE A 99 -6.14 -12.97 -23.34
N SER A 100 -6.62 -12.46 -24.49
CA SER A 100 -7.80 -11.65 -24.79
C SER A 100 -8.87 -11.50 -23.71
N THR A 101 -9.06 -10.24 -23.31
CA THR A 101 -10.33 -9.55 -23.01
C THR A 101 -11.59 -10.42 -22.89
N ASN A 102 -12.19 -10.37 -21.69
CA ASN A 102 -13.55 -10.76 -21.27
C ASN A 102 -13.73 -12.11 -20.55
N SER A 103 -12.86 -13.12 -20.75
CA SER A 103 -13.00 -14.41 -20.03
C SER A 103 -12.20 -14.50 -18.72
N ASN A 104 -11.36 -13.51 -18.40
CA ASN A 104 -10.32 -13.66 -17.40
C ASN A 104 -10.72 -13.22 -15.99
N MET A 105 -11.76 -12.42 -15.79
CA MET A 105 -12.06 -11.86 -14.46
C MET A 105 -12.37 -12.93 -13.41
N ILE A 106 -13.02 -14.02 -13.82
CA ILE A 106 -13.32 -15.16 -12.94
C ILE A 106 -12.03 -15.92 -12.63
N SER A 107 -11.21 -16.25 -13.63
CA SER A 107 -9.92 -16.93 -13.46
C SER A 107 -8.93 -16.12 -12.62
N THR A 108 -8.89 -14.79 -12.78
CA THR A 108 -8.06 -13.91 -11.97
C THR A 108 -8.53 -13.88 -10.52
N THR A 109 -9.85 -13.79 -10.29
CA THR A 109 -10.43 -13.85 -8.94
C THR A 109 -10.12 -15.19 -8.29
N ASP A 110 -10.25 -16.30 -9.01
CA ASP A 110 -9.95 -17.64 -8.51
C ASP A 110 -8.45 -17.86 -8.28
N THR A 111 -7.59 -17.29 -9.11
CA THR A 111 -6.12 -17.35 -8.94
C THR A 111 -5.68 -16.54 -7.73
N ILE A 112 -6.19 -15.31 -7.57
CA ILE A 112 -5.93 -14.49 -6.38
C ILE A 112 -6.47 -15.21 -5.14
N ASN A 113 -7.67 -15.77 -5.21
CA ASN A 113 -8.28 -16.51 -4.10
C ASN A 113 -7.47 -17.77 -3.75
N ASN A 114 -6.94 -18.49 -4.72
CA ASN A 114 -6.06 -19.64 -4.51
C ASN A 114 -4.71 -19.25 -3.92
N ILE A 115 -4.11 -18.13 -4.33
CA ILE A 115 -2.87 -17.61 -3.73
C ILE A 115 -3.10 -17.16 -2.28
N LEU A 116 -4.25 -16.54 -2.01
CA LEU A 116 -4.64 -16.14 -0.66
C LEU A 116 -4.94 -17.37 0.23
N GLN A 117 -5.54 -18.43 -0.32
CA GLN A 117 -5.85 -19.68 0.40
C GLN A 117 -4.64 -20.58 0.60
N SER A 118 -3.71 -20.67 -0.36
CA SER A 118 -2.48 -21.46 -0.22
C SER A 118 -1.50 -20.86 0.81
N ARG A 119 -1.62 -19.56 1.10
CA ARG A 119 -0.98 -18.90 2.25
C ARG A 119 -1.74 -19.08 3.57
N GLY A 120 -2.88 -19.76 3.57
CA GLY A 120 -3.74 -20.00 4.74
C GLY A 120 -3.10 -20.81 5.87
N ASP A 121 -1.93 -21.43 5.66
CA ASP A 121 -1.13 -22.00 6.75
C ASP A 121 -0.40 -20.93 7.60
N CYS A 122 -0.37 -19.68 7.13
CA CYS A 122 0.12 -18.53 7.88
C CYS A 122 -1.05 -17.60 8.22
N LYS A 123 -1.76 -17.88 9.33
CA LYS A 123 -2.82 -17.07 9.98
C LYS A 123 -2.97 -15.62 9.42
N LEU A 124 -3.74 -15.45 8.34
CA LEU A 124 -4.17 -14.12 7.91
C LEU A 124 -5.18 -13.57 8.92
N GLN A 125 -4.98 -12.31 9.35
CA GLN A 125 -5.86 -11.65 10.32
C GLN A 125 -7.32 -11.59 9.80
N PRO A 126 -8.33 -11.75 10.68
CA PRO A 126 -9.76 -11.78 10.30
C PRO A 126 -10.23 -10.57 9.50
N ALA A 127 -9.60 -9.40 9.69
CA ALA A 127 -9.93 -8.18 8.97
C ALA A 127 -9.65 -8.28 7.46
N VAL A 128 -8.53 -8.92 7.08
CA VAL A 128 -8.15 -9.11 5.67
C VAL A 128 -9.10 -10.11 5.00
N LEU A 129 -9.48 -11.18 5.70
CA LEU A 129 -10.49 -12.13 5.22
C LEU A 129 -11.85 -11.46 4.98
N ARG A 130 -12.27 -10.56 5.87
CA ARG A 130 -13.53 -9.81 5.70
C ARG A 130 -13.46 -8.83 4.53
N ALA A 131 -12.34 -8.15 4.32
CA ALA A 131 -12.14 -7.27 3.17
C ALA A 131 -12.18 -8.03 1.84
N VAL A 132 -11.55 -9.21 1.79
CA VAL A 132 -11.59 -10.11 0.63
C VAL A 132 -13.00 -10.66 0.39
N ALA A 133 -13.71 -11.08 1.45
CA ALA A 133 -15.09 -11.56 1.34
C ALA A 133 -16.06 -10.48 0.86
N LEU A 134 -15.86 -9.23 1.29
CA LEU A 134 -16.62 -8.08 0.83
C LEU A 134 -16.34 -7.78 -0.65
N GLY A 135 -15.06 -7.79 -1.06
CA GLY A 135 -14.67 -7.66 -2.47
C GLY A 135 -15.31 -8.73 -3.35
N ARG A 136 -15.38 -9.97 -2.87
CA ARG A 136 -16.04 -11.10 -3.56
C ARG A 136 -17.55 -10.88 -3.74
N ALA A 137 -18.22 -10.24 -2.78
CA ALA A 137 -19.66 -9.95 -2.89
C ALA A 137 -19.94 -8.84 -3.92
N THR A 138 -19.03 -7.88 -4.06
CA THR A 138 -19.17 -6.77 -5.02
C THR A 138 -18.74 -7.12 -6.45
N LEU A 139 -17.88 -8.12 -6.62
CA LEU A 139 -17.40 -8.57 -7.94
C LEU A 139 -18.34 -9.58 -8.64
N LYS A 140 -19.38 -10.05 -7.95
CA LYS A 140 -20.46 -10.84 -8.56
C LYS A 140 -21.54 -9.88 -9.09
N HIS A 141 -21.28 -9.23 -10.23
CA HIS A 141 -22.33 -8.58 -11.00
C HIS A 141 -22.03 -8.56 -12.49
#